data_AF-A0A818UV29-F1
#
_entry.id   AF-A0A818UV29-F1
#
_cell.length_a   1.000
_cell.length_b   1.000
_cell.length_c   1.000
_cell.angle_alpha   90.00
_cell.angle_beta   90.00
_cell.angle_gamma   90.00
#
_symmetry.space_group_name_H-M   'P 1'
#
loop_
_entity.id
_entity.type
_entity.pdbx_description
1 polymer ?
#
loop_
_entity_poly.entity_id
_entity_poly.type
_entity_poly.pdbx_seq_one_letter_code
_entity_poly.pdbx_strand_id
1 'polypeptide(L)'
;MHSTLTTDLSILYENLNETTSTNNENVVLIKTGAFNPIHRAHISNMIKTKEYLECVHGFRVIGGYLSPSHDQYVQAKLDEEFISGHHRIRMCEEAIKEANQQYWLSVDKAEIMAPQLISLLKVTLSLQMFINEMLKLKRPIRVIYVAGLDLFNDCHGMKGMQQSSWNGVAVVYRSGEQEDLIKSMHSLTSEKLYYVRDDSPDNQTEGLNQISSTQIRQMMKNEQSCEHLTYSSVLNYLKIISI
;
A
#
# COMPACT_ATOMS: atom_id res chain seq x y z
N MET A 1 9.88 11.30 12.10
CA MET A 1 8.46 11.13 11.70
C MET A 1 8.08 9.70 11.95
N HIS A 2 8.80 8.77 11.31
CA HIS A 2 8.85 7.38 11.75
C HIS A 2 9.59 7.27 13.08
N SER A 3 9.10 6.38 13.94
CA SER A 3 9.60 6.02 15.27
C SER A 3 9.00 4.67 15.65
N THR A 4 9.47 4.07 16.75
CA THR A 4 8.88 2.83 17.28
C THR A 4 7.44 3.01 17.78
N LEU A 5 6.97 4.25 17.99
CA LEU A 5 5.58 4.53 18.34
C LEU A 5 4.66 4.56 17.13
N THR A 6 5.19 4.87 15.94
CA THR A 6 4.40 5.03 14.71
C THR A 6 4.49 3.81 13.81
N THR A 7 5.56 3.02 13.93
CA THR A 7 5.95 2.02 12.94
C THR A 7 6.43 0.78 13.66
N ASP A 8 5.65 -0.29 13.57
CA ASP A 8 5.97 -1.57 14.20
C ASP A 8 7.05 -2.31 13.42
N LEU A 9 8.19 -2.57 14.05
CA LEU A 9 9.33 -3.28 13.46
C LEU A 9 9.34 -4.78 13.76
N SER A 10 8.40 -5.29 14.59
CA SER A 10 8.35 -6.70 14.99
C SER A 10 8.33 -7.63 13.78
N ILE A 11 7.45 -7.35 12.82
CA ILE A 11 7.34 -8.09 11.56
C ILE A 11 8.68 -8.18 10.81
N LEU A 12 9.52 -7.14 10.86
CA LEU A 12 10.82 -7.16 10.17
C LEU A 12 11.82 -8.03 10.92
N TYR A 13 11.88 -7.91 12.25
CA TYR A 13 12.77 -8.72 13.07
C TYR A 13 12.44 -10.21 12.99
N GLU A 14 11.16 -10.56 13.07
CA GLU A 14 10.68 -11.94 12.94
C GLU A 14 11.07 -12.53 11.58
N ASN A 15 10.68 -11.86 10.49
CA ASN A 15 11.00 -12.33 9.15
C ASN A 15 12.51 -12.40 8.89
N LEU A 16 13.33 -11.49 9.46
CA LEU A 16 14.79 -11.54 9.34
C LEU A 16 15.41 -12.75 10.05
N ASN A 17 14.91 -13.09 11.24
CA ASN A 17 15.42 -14.20 12.06
C ASN A 17 15.06 -15.58 11.51
N GLU A 18 13.93 -15.70 10.81
CA GLU A 18 13.45 -16.99 10.27
C GLU A 18 14.33 -17.56 9.15
N THR A 19 15.24 -16.79 8.55
CA THR A 19 16.01 -17.26 7.38
C THR A 19 17.51 -17.06 7.56
N THR A 20 18.25 -18.17 7.62
CA THR A 20 19.69 -18.20 7.95
C THR A 20 20.62 -17.94 6.76
N SER A 21 20.16 -18.04 5.52
CA SER A 21 21.01 -17.73 4.35
C SER A 21 20.22 -17.53 3.07
N THR A 22 20.02 -16.27 2.66
CA THR A 22 19.76 -15.95 1.25
C THR A 22 20.63 -14.75 0.88
N ASN A 23 21.42 -14.84 -0.19
CA ASN A 23 22.16 -13.70 -0.74
C ASN A 23 21.23 -12.66 -1.40
N ASN A 24 19.93 -12.99 -1.47
CA ASN A 24 18.83 -12.17 -1.95
C ASN A 24 18.76 -10.83 -1.21
N GLU A 25 18.39 -9.79 -1.95
CA GLU A 25 18.25 -8.46 -1.40
C GLU A 25 16.97 -8.34 -0.56
N ASN A 26 17.10 -7.86 0.68
CA ASN A 26 15.96 -7.58 1.55
C ASN A 26 15.29 -6.27 1.15
N VAL A 27 13.98 -6.31 0.95
CA VAL A 27 13.16 -5.13 0.63
C VAL A 27 11.94 -5.07 1.55
N VAL A 28 11.43 -3.86 1.74
CA VAL A 28 10.17 -3.58 2.46
C VAL A 28 9.21 -2.86 1.50
N LEU A 29 7.93 -3.17 1.60
CA LEU A 29 6.90 -2.51 0.80
C LEU A 29 6.22 -1.39 1.59
N ILE A 30 5.81 -0.32 0.92
CA ILE A 30 4.91 0.69 1.51
C ILE A 30 3.82 1.07 0.52
N LYS A 31 2.59 1.18 1.00
CA LYS A 31 1.47 1.73 0.25
C LYS A 31 0.81 2.83 1.05
N THR A 32 0.73 4.02 0.46
CA THR A 32 -0.10 5.09 1.02
C THR A 32 -1.47 5.13 0.37
N GLY A 33 -2.41 5.77 1.03
CA GLY A 33 -3.73 6.01 0.48
C GLY A 33 -4.68 6.62 1.50
N ALA A 34 -5.81 7.13 1.01
CA ALA A 34 -6.85 7.63 1.90
C ALA A 34 -7.36 6.52 2.83
N PHE A 35 -7.55 5.29 2.32
CA PHE A 35 -8.17 4.17 3.06
C PHE A 35 -9.48 4.57 3.76
N ASN A 36 -10.39 5.16 2.99
CA ASN A 36 -11.62 5.78 3.47
C ASN A 36 -12.88 5.12 2.86
N PRO A 37 -13.18 3.84 3.17
CA PRO A 37 -12.41 2.91 4.01
C PRO A 37 -11.37 2.09 3.20
N ILE A 38 -10.55 1.29 3.90
CA ILE A 38 -9.76 0.22 3.27
C ILE A 38 -10.67 -0.84 2.63
N HIS A 39 -10.15 -1.59 1.65
CA HIS A 39 -10.88 -2.60 0.88
C HIS A 39 -9.93 -3.67 0.33
N ARG A 40 -10.48 -4.75 -0.23
CA ARG A 40 -9.73 -5.95 -0.63
C ARG A 40 -8.59 -5.66 -1.60
N ALA A 41 -8.84 -4.83 -2.62
CA ALA A 41 -7.80 -4.47 -3.59
C ALA A 41 -6.57 -3.80 -2.97
N HIS A 42 -6.70 -3.06 -1.86
CA HIS A 42 -5.52 -2.48 -1.19
C HIS A 42 -4.55 -3.54 -0.67
N ILE A 43 -5.08 -4.61 -0.05
CA ILE A 43 -4.29 -5.73 0.47
C ILE A 43 -3.83 -6.63 -0.68
N SER A 44 -4.71 -6.89 -1.67
CA SER A 44 -4.34 -7.65 -2.87
C SER A 44 -3.12 -7.06 -3.58
N ASN A 45 -3.09 -5.73 -3.77
CA ASN A 45 -1.95 -5.05 -4.39
C ASN A 45 -0.62 -5.30 -3.65
N MET A 46 -0.65 -5.33 -2.32
CA MET A 46 0.53 -5.61 -1.51
C MET A 46 0.98 -7.06 -1.69
N ILE A 47 0.04 -8.02 -1.58
CA ILE A 47 0.32 -9.45 -1.75
C ILE A 47 0.90 -9.73 -3.14
N LYS A 48 0.24 -9.25 -4.20
CA LYS A 48 0.67 -9.45 -5.59
C LYS A 48 2.04 -8.84 -5.86
N THR A 49 2.30 -7.66 -5.29
CA THR A 49 3.63 -7.04 -5.41
C THR A 49 4.69 -7.87 -4.70
N LYS A 50 4.39 -8.38 -3.50
CA LYS A 50 5.31 -9.27 -2.78
C LYS A 50 5.64 -10.51 -3.61
N GLU A 51 4.62 -11.25 -4.04
CA GLU A 51 4.76 -12.44 -4.88
C GLU A 51 5.60 -12.17 -6.14
N TYR A 52 5.29 -11.09 -6.86
CA TYR A 52 5.99 -10.70 -8.08
C TYR A 52 7.48 -10.42 -7.82
N LEU A 53 7.80 -9.61 -6.81
CA LEU A 53 9.19 -9.24 -6.51
C LEU A 53 10.02 -10.44 -6.03
N GLU A 54 9.41 -11.34 -5.26
CA GLU A 54 10.08 -12.56 -4.79
C GLU A 54 10.31 -13.55 -5.94
N CYS A 55 9.29 -13.81 -6.77
CA CYS A 55 9.37 -14.80 -7.85
C CYS A 55 10.17 -14.31 -9.07
N VAL A 56 10.02 -13.06 -9.48
CA VAL A 56 10.58 -12.54 -10.75
C VAL A 56 11.93 -11.87 -10.54
N HIS A 57 12.10 -11.12 -9.44
CA HIS A 57 13.32 -10.36 -9.16
C HIS A 57 14.23 -11.03 -8.12
N GLY A 58 13.78 -12.11 -7.47
CA GLY A 58 14.55 -12.78 -6.44
C GLY A 58 14.79 -11.91 -5.20
N PHE A 59 13.99 -10.88 -4.98
CA PHE A 59 14.04 -10.12 -3.72
C PHE A 59 13.47 -10.95 -2.58
N ARG A 60 13.75 -10.53 -1.35
CA ARG A 60 13.13 -11.06 -0.14
C ARG A 60 12.32 -9.95 0.51
N VAL A 61 11.00 -10.08 0.50
CA VAL A 61 10.10 -9.08 1.09
C VAL A 61 9.92 -9.41 2.57
N ILE A 62 10.70 -8.72 3.40
CA ILE A 62 10.74 -8.97 4.86
C ILE A 62 9.63 -8.26 5.63
N GLY A 63 8.83 -7.42 4.95
CA GLY A 63 7.66 -6.80 5.52
C GLY A 63 7.05 -5.73 4.61
N GLY A 64 5.88 -5.23 5.01
CA GLY A 64 5.19 -4.18 4.30
C GLY A 64 4.29 -3.35 5.20
N TYR A 65 4.08 -2.09 4.80
CA TYR A 65 3.30 -1.13 5.57
C TYR A 65 2.17 -0.51 4.73
N LEU A 66 0.97 -0.52 5.27
CA LEU A 66 -0.08 0.40 4.84
C LEU A 66 0.07 1.69 5.64
N SER A 67 0.28 2.82 4.98
CA SER A 67 0.46 4.13 5.62
C SER A 67 -0.72 5.04 5.27
N PRO A 68 -1.75 5.14 6.12
CA PRO A 68 -2.92 5.95 5.80
C PRO A 68 -2.57 7.43 5.72
N SER A 69 -3.12 8.10 4.71
CA SER A 69 -2.73 9.47 4.41
C SER A 69 -3.17 10.47 5.47
N HIS A 70 -2.49 11.61 5.55
CA HIS A 70 -2.77 12.65 6.54
C HIS A 70 -4.20 13.21 6.42
N ASP A 71 -4.85 13.50 7.55
CA ASP A 71 -6.26 13.94 7.62
C ASP A 71 -6.55 15.17 6.76
N GLN A 72 -5.69 16.19 6.81
CA GLN A 72 -5.79 17.38 5.95
C GLN A 72 -5.91 17.06 4.45
N TYR A 73 -5.17 16.05 3.95
CA TYR A 73 -5.26 15.65 2.54
C TYR A 73 -6.57 14.93 2.25
N VAL A 74 -6.97 14.00 3.11
CA VAL A 74 -8.18 13.20 2.91
C VAL A 74 -9.43 14.07 3.04
N GLN A 75 -9.47 14.98 4.01
CA GLN A 75 -10.56 15.93 4.21
C GLN A 75 -10.69 16.88 3.01
N ALA A 76 -9.59 17.45 2.51
CA ALA A 76 -9.64 18.29 1.31
C ALA A 76 -10.15 17.54 0.06
N LYS A 77 -9.96 16.21 0.00
CA LYS A 77 -10.37 15.36 -1.11
C LYS A 77 -11.83 14.87 -1.01
N LEU A 78 -12.30 14.57 0.20
CA LEU A 78 -13.56 13.85 0.43
C LEU A 78 -14.63 14.66 1.16
N ASP A 79 -14.26 15.83 1.69
CA ASP A 79 -15.15 16.74 2.40
C ASP A 79 -15.99 16.03 3.48
N GLU A 80 -17.31 16.01 3.37
CA GLU A 80 -18.23 15.37 4.32
C GLU A 80 -18.07 13.85 4.43
N GLU A 81 -17.47 13.19 3.43
CA GLU A 81 -17.24 11.73 3.46
C GLU A 81 -15.95 11.32 4.20
N PHE A 82 -15.23 12.29 4.76
CA PHE A 82 -13.97 12.07 5.48
C PHE A 82 -14.14 11.29 6.78
N ILE A 83 -13.32 10.26 6.94
CA ILE A 83 -13.19 9.47 8.16
C ILE A 83 -11.85 9.84 8.83
N SER A 84 -11.88 10.22 10.10
CA SER A 84 -10.69 10.63 10.86
C SER A 84 -9.59 9.57 10.87
N GLY A 85 -8.34 10.00 10.94
CA GLY A 85 -7.17 9.14 10.74
C GLY A 85 -7.10 7.96 11.71
N HIS A 86 -7.47 8.15 12.97
CA HIS A 86 -7.46 7.05 13.94
C HIS A 86 -8.45 5.92 13.58
N HIS A 87 -9.60 6.26 13.00
CA HIS A 87 -10.56 5.28 12.51
C HIS A 87 -10.02 4.54 11.27
N ARG A 88 -9.35 5.25 10.37
CA ARG A 88 -8.72 4.65 9.18
C ARG A 88 -7.57 3.71 9.55
N ILE A 89 -6.74 4.10 10.52
CA ILE A 89 -5.72 3.21 11.12
C ILE A 89 -6.38 1.93 11.63
N ARG A 90 -7.43 2.07 12.45
CA ARG A 90 -8.10 0.90 13.03
C ARG A 90 -8.69 -0.02 11.96
N MET A 91 -9.35 0.53 10.95
CA MET A 91 -9.88 -0.25 9.84
C MET A 91 -8.77 -0.98 9.06
N CYS A 92 -7.61 -0.35 8.85
CA CYS A 92 -6.46 -1.01 8.24
C CYS A 92 -5.92 -2.17 9.09
N GLU A 93 -5.77 -1.98 10.41
CA GLU A 93 -5.33 -3.03 11.34
C GLU A 93 -6.28 -4.23 11.33
N GLU A 94 -7.59 -4.00 11.39
CA GLU A 94 -8.62 -5.05 11.35
C GLU A 94 -8.64 -5.79 9.99
N ALA A 95 -8.53 -5.05 8.87
CA ALA A 95 -8.50 -5.63 7.54
C ALA A 95 -7.27 -6.53 7.32
N ILE A 96 -6.09 -6.11 7.79
CA ILE A 96 -4.86 -6.92 7.73
C ILE A 96 -5.06 -8.23 8.50
N LYS A 97 -5.65 -8.16 9.69
CA LYS A 97 -5.92 -9.30 10.55
C LYS A 97 -6.95 -10.26 9.93
N GLU A 98 -8.07 -9.75 9.42
CA GLU A 98 -9.10 -10.57 8.77
C GLU A 98 -8.58 -11.23 7.48
N ALA A 99 -7.70 -10.55 6.74
CA ALA A 99 -7.00 -11.10 5.57
C ALA A 99 -5.87 -12.10 5.93
N ASN A 100 -5.61 -12.32 7.22
CA ASN A 100 -4.53 -13.14 7.74
C ASN A 100 -3.14 -12.75 7.21
N GLN A 101 -2.87 -11.45 7.11
CA GLN A 101 -1.60 -10.90 6.58
C GLN A 101 -0.69 -10.30 7.66
N GLN A 102 -1.05 -10.39 8.95
CA GLN A 102 -0.29 -9.78 10.05
C GLN A 102 1.15 -10.29 10.22
N TYR A 103 1.51 -11.42 9.60
CA TYR A 103 2.87 -11.99 9.66
C TYR A 103 3.91 -11.18 8.88
N TRP A 104 3.47 -10.27 7.99
CA TRP A 104 4.38 -9.43 7.22
C TRP A 104 3.82 -8.04 6.90
N LEU A 105 2.51 -7.82 7.01
CA LEU A 105 1.90 -6.50 6.86
C LEU A 105 1.56 -5.88 8.21
N SER A 106 1.84 -4.59 8.34
CA SER A 106 1.41 -3.76 9.47
C SER A 106 0.96 -2.38 9.01
N VAL A 107 0.45 -1.56 9.92
CA VAL A 107 0.08 -0.17 9.66
C VAL A 107 1.20 0.76 10.10
N ASP A 108 1.64 1.61 9.19
CA ASP A 108 2.51 2.74 9.52
C ASP A 108 1.65 3.98 9.82
N LYS A 109 1.82 4.56 11.01
CA LYS A 109 1.02 5.69 11.51
C LYS A 109 1.74 7.03 11.30
N ALA A 110 2.96 7.01 10.77
CA ALA A 110 3.84 8.16 10.73
C ALA A 110 3.27 9.32 9.90
N GLU A 111 2.57 9.02 8.79
CA GLU A 111 1.95 10.05 7.95
C GLU A 111 0.77 10.75 8.66
N ILE A 112 -0.14 10.00 9.29
CA ILE A 112 -1.24 10.59 10.06
C ILE A 112 -0.73 11.39 11.27
N MET A 113 0.30 10.90 11.95
CA MET A 113 0.84 11.54 13.16
C MET A 113 1.80 12.70 12.85
N ALA A 114 2.05 12.99 11.57
CA ALA A 114 2.84 14.13 11.18
C ALA A 114 2.10 15.44 11.53
N PRO A 115 2.82 16.51 11.93
CA PRO A 115 2.18 17.80 12.24
C PRO A 115 1.62 18.53 11.01
N GLN A 116 1.97 18.09 9.80
CA GLN A 116 1.56 18.69 8.54
C GLN A 116 1.59 17.65 7.43
N LEU A 117 0.91 17.94 6.31
CA LEU A 117 0.96 17.11 5.11
C LEU A 117 2.40 16.95 4.58
N ILE A 118 2.71 15.73 4.16
CA ILE A 118 4.02 15.30 3.66
C ILE A 118 3.86 14.63 2.31
N SER A 119 4.88 14.72 1.46
CA SER A 119 4.86 14.07 0.16
C SER A 119 5.07 12.56 0.27
N LEU A 120 4.49 11.80 -0.68
CA LEU A 120 4.64 10.34 -0.78
C LEU A 120 6.10 9.88 -0.77
N LEU A 121 6.96 10.62 -1.50
CA LEU A 121 8.39 10.38 -1.53
C LEU A 121 9.02 10.55 -0.13
N LYS A 122 8.63 11.59 0.61
CA LYS A 122 9.14 11.84 1.97
C LYS A 122 8.70 10.76 2.95
N VAL A 123 7.45 10.28 2.86
CA VAL A 123 6.97 9.15 3.67
C VAL A 123 7.87 7.94 3.44
N THR A 124 8.02 7.55 2.16
CA THR A 124 8.81 6.39 1.72
C THR A 124 10.28 6.47 2.15
N LEU A 125 10.94 7.60 1.86
CA LEU A 125 12.36 7.76 2.19
C LEU A 125 12.59 7.83 3.70
N SER A 126 11.70 8.47 4.46
CA SER A 126 11.84 8.54 5.92
C SER A 126 11.60 7.18 6.59
N LEU A 127 10.70 6.34 6.05
CA LEU A 127 10.56 4.94 6.49
C LEU A 127 11.86 4.17 6.25
N GLN A 128 12.44 4.30 5.05
CA GLN A 128 13.70 3.63 4.71
C GLN A 128 14.83 4.04 5.65
N MET A 129 14.99 5.34 5.91
CA MET A 129 16.00 5.85 6.82
C MET A 129 15.82 5.27 8.23
N PHE A 130 14.58 5.30 8.74
CA PHE A 130 14.24 4.77 10.06
C PHE A 130 14.54 3.26 10.18
N ILE A 131 14.10 2.45 9.21
CA ILE A 131 14.37 1.01 9.21
C ILE A 131 15.87 0.72 9.22
N ASN A 132 16.64 1.41 8.37
CA ASN A 132 18.09 1.18 8.29
C ASN A 132 18.85 1.64 9.54
N GLU A 133 18.39 2.72 10.18
CA GLU A 133 18.95 3.21 11.45
C GLU A 133 18.69 2.21 12.60
N MET A 134 17.50 1.61 12.63
CA MET A 134 17.09 0.69 13.69
C MET A 134 17.68 -0.71 13.53
N LEU A 135 17.72 -1.24 12.30
CA LEU A 135 18.17 -2.60 12.03
C LEU A 135 19.69 -2.72 11.82
N LYS A 136 20.35 -1.66 11.34
CA LYS A 136 21.81 -1.59 11.12
C LYS A 136 22.40 -2.81 10.39
N LEU A 137 21.68 -3.30 9.39
CA LEU A 137 22.13 -4.44 8.59
C LEU A 137 23.33 -4.06 7.71
N LYS A 138 24.16 -5.05 7.35
CA LYS A 138 25.34 -4.85 6.48
C LYS A 138 24.98 -4.29 5.10
N ARG A 139 23.84 -4.73 4.55
CA ARG A 139 23.27 -4.18 3.32
C ARG A 139 22.02 -3.37 3.71
N PRO A 140 21.90 -2.13 3.25
CA PRO A 140 20.73 -1.32 3.55
C PRO A 140 19.49 -1.92 2.89
N ILE A 141 18.37 -1.90 3.61
CA ILE A 141 17.05 -2.31 3.10
C ILE A 141 16.49 -1.20 2.23
N ARG A 142 16.04 -1.55 1.02
CA ARG A 142 15.26 -0.65 0.17
C ARG A 142 13.78 -0.71 0.54
N VAL A 143 13.12 0.45 0.51
CA VAL A 143 11.66 0.55 0.58
C VAL A 143 11.12 0.77 -0.83
N ILE A 144 10.27 -0.14 -1.29
CA ILE A 144 9.60 -0.09 -2.59
C ILE A 144 8.16 0.41 -2.38
N TYR A 145 7.81 1.48 -3.09
CA TYR A 145 6.48 2.07 -3.01
C TYR A 145 5.49 1.33 -3.92
N VAL A 146 4.31 0.98 -3.42
CA VAL A 146 3.27 0.26 -4.18
C VAL A 146 2.15 1.21 -4.60
N ALA A 147 2.08 1.51 -5.90
CA ALA A 147 1.04 2.31 -6.55
C ALA A 147 0.06 1.44 -7.33
N GLY A 148 -1.20 1.89 -7.43
CA GLY A 148 -2.05 1.46 -8.54
C GLY A 148 -1.73 2.28 -9.80
N LEU A 149 -2.12 1.78 -10.97
CA LEU A 149 -1.89 2.45 -12.25
C LEU A 149 -2.43 3.88 -12.28
N ASP A 150 -3.63 4.13 -11.73
CA ASP A 150 -4.23 5.47 -11.66
C ASP A 150 -3.37 6.46 -10.89
N LEU A 151 -2.92 6.09 -9.69
CA LEU A 151 -2.06 6.94 -8.86
C LEU A 151 -0.71 7.20 -9.54
N PHE A 152 -0.13 6.17 -10.16
CA PHE A 152 1.09 6.34 -10.94
C PHE A 152 0.87 7.30 -12.11
N ASN A 153 -0.32 7.25 -12.72
CA ASN A 153 -0.67 8.09 -13.85
C ASN A 153 -0.87 9.55 -13.49
N ASP A 154 -1.52 9.81 -12.37
CA ASP A 154 -1.81 11.15 -11.86
C ASP A 154 -0.59 11.78 -11.17
N CYS A 155 0.29 10.96 -10.60
CA CYS A 155 1.47 11.45 -9.92
C CYS A 155 2.62 11.70 -10.92
N HIS A 156 2.69 12.92 -11.46
CA HIS A 156 3.80 13.35 -12.32
C HIS A 156 5.19 13.16 -11.67
N GLY A 157 5.27 13.16 -10.34
CA GLY A 157 6.51 12.87 -9.60
C GLY A 157 6.95 11.40 -9.69
N MET A 158 6.04 10.47 -9.94
CA MET A 158 6.35 9.05 -10.12
C MET A 158 6.67 8.71 -11.59
N LYS A 159 6.09 9.46 -12.54
CA LYS A 159 6.35 9.34 -13.99
C LYS A 159 7.52 10.17 -14.53
N GLY A 160 7.89 11.26 -13.85
CA GLY A 160 8.77 12.31 -14.38
C GLY A 160 10.10 12.46 -13.63
N MET A 161 10.58 13.70 -13.50
CA MET A 161 11.92 14.05 -13.00
C MET A 161 12.24 13.53 -11.58
N GLN A 162 11.25 13.18 -10.77
CA GLN A 162 11.47 12.62 -9.43
C GLN A 162 11.57 11.09 -9.40
N GLN A 163 11.35 10.39 -10.52
CA GLN A 163 11.45 8.93 -10.59
C GLN A 163 12.82 8.41 -10.10
N SER A 164 13.90 9.14 -10.42
CA SER A 164 15.27 8.81 -9.98
C SER A 164 15.47 8.86 -8.46
N SER A 165 14.67 9.68 -7.76
CA SER A 165 14.69 9.85 -6.31
C SER A 165 14.03 8.69 -5.54
N TRP A 166 13.23 7.86 -6.22
CA TRP A 166 12.64 6.68 -5.61
C TRP A 166 13.69 5.54 -5.57
N ASN A 167 13.61 4.71 -4.53
CA ASN A 167 14.45 3.50 -4.40
C ASN A 167 13.78 2.25 -4.99
N GLY A 168 12.52 2.40 -5.40
CA GLY A 168 11.72 1.40 -6.08
C GLY A 168 10.26 1.84 -6.12
N VAL A 169 9.59 1.62 -7.24
CA VAL A 169 8.15 1.79 -7.38
C VAL A 169 7.59 0.54 -8.04
N ALA A 170 6.63 -0.11 -7.40
CA ALA A 170 5.82 -1.15 -7.98
C ALA A 170 4.48 -0.56 -8.42
N VAL A 171 4.13 -0.72 -9.70
CA VAL A 171 2.89 -0.25 -10.29
C VAL A 171 2.01 -1.47 -10.55
N VAL A 172 0.95 -1.59 -9.78
CA VAL A 172 -0.05 -2.65 -9.94
C VAL A 172 -1.09 -2.19 -10.95
N TYR A 173 -1.31 -3.00 -11.99
CA TYR A 173 -2.25 -2.75 -13.07
C TYR A 173 -3.09 -4.00 -13.38
N ARG A 174 -4.26 -3.81 -13.98
CA ARG A 174 -5.15 -4.92 -14.35
C ARG A 174 -4.95 -5.39 -15.78
N SER A 175 -5.30 -6.64 -16.04
CA SER A 175 -5.42 -7.18 -17.41
C SER A 175 -6.32 -6.30 -18.28
N GLY A 176 -5.85 -5.93 -19.48
CA GLY A 176 -6.57 -5.03 -20.40
C GLY A 176 -6.34 -3.52 -20.17
N GLU A 177 -5.72 -3.10 -19.06
CA GLU A 177 -5.33 -1.70 -18.86
C GLU A 177 -4.03 -1.39 -19.59
N GLN A 178 -4.13 -0.70 -20.74
CA GLN A 178 -3.01 -0.11 -21.47
C GLN A 178 -1.78 -1.04 -21.60
N GLU A 179 -1.99 -2.34 -21.81
CA GLU A 179 -0.91 -3.34 -21.75
C GLU A 179 0.24 -3.02 -22.71
N ASP A 180 -0.06 -2.52 -23.91
CA ASP A 180 0.95 -2.14 -24.89
C ASP A 180 1.74 -0.90 -24.45
N LEU A 181 1.09 0.03 -23.75
CA LEU A 181 1.78 1.15 -23.12
C LEU A 181 2.70 0.63 -22.02
N ILE A 182 2.21 -0.27 -21.16
CA ILE A 182 3.01 -0.83 -20.06
C ILE A 182 4.20 -1.62 -20.57
N LYS A 183 4.03 -2.43 -21.63
CA LYS A 183 5.14 -3.14 -22.29
C LYS A 183 6.15 -2.17 -22.90
N SER A 184 5.69 -1.10 -23.56
CA SER A 184 6.59 -0.09 -24.12
C SER A 184 7.32 0.68 -23.01
N MET A 185 6.66 1.01 -21.91
CA MET A 185 7.30 1.61 -20.74
C MET A 185 8.31 0.64 -20.12
N HIS A 186 7.97 -0.64 -19.96
CA HIS A 186 8.88 -1.66 -19.41
C HIS A 186 10.20 -1.75 -20.19
N SER A 187 10.17 -1.52 -21.51
CA SER A 187 11.38 -1.48 -22.35
C SER A 187 12.23 -0.23 -22.18
N LEU A 188 11.64 0.85 -21.66
CA LEU A 188 12.25 2.17 -21.46
C LEU A 188 12.56 2.47 -19.98
N THR A 189 12.15 1.59 -19.07
CA THR A 189 12.13 1.90 -17.64
C THR A 189 13.44 1.62 -16.92
N SER A 190 13.73 2.50 -15.96
CA SER A 190 14.80 2.35 -14.97
C SER A 190 14.66 1.04 -14.19
N GLU A 191 15.79 0.46 -13.75
CA GLU A 191 15.90 -0.74 -12.89
C GLU A 191 15.09 -0.68 -11.57
N LYS A 192 14.46 0.46 -11.27
CA LYS A 192 13.70 0.75 -10.06
C LYS A 192 12.17 0.74 -10.26
N LEU A 193 11.67 0.48 -11.47
CA LEU A 193 10.23 0.40 -11.73
C LEU A 193 9.81 -1.06 -11.98
N TYR A 194 8.79 -1.51 -11.27
CA TYR A 194 8.30 -2.88 -11.33
C TYR A 194 6.82 -2.86 -11.73
N TYR A 195 6.47 -3.49 -12.85
CA TYR A 195 5.07 -3.57 -13.28
C TYR A 195 4.47 -4.89 -12.84
N VAL A 196 3.47 -4.82 -11.98
CA VAL A 196 2.84 -5.97 -11.34
C VAL A 196 1.45 -6.14 -11.93
N ARG A 197 1.24 -7.23 -12.66
CA ARG A 197 -0.07 -7.56 -13.23
C ARG A 197 -0.96 -8.20 -12.17
N ASP A 198 -2.19 -7.69 -12.02
CA ASP A 198 -3.24 -8.30 -11.21
C ASP A 198 -4.28 -8.98 -12.13
N ASP A 199 -4.14 -10.30 -12.27
CA ASP A 199 -5.02 -11.18 -13.05
C ASP A 199 -6.11 -11.85 -12.19
N SER A 200 -6.35 -11.39 -10.96
CA SER A 200 -7.33 -12.02 -10.08
C SER A 200 -8.71 -12.17 -10.75
N PRO A 201 -9.41 -13.30 -10.54
CA PRO A 201 -10.71 -13.57 -11.18
C PRO A 201 -11.77 -12.49 -10.90
N ASP A 202 -11.65 -11.83 -9.74
CA ASP A 202 -12.49 -10.70 -9.32
C ASP A 202 -12.37 -9.49 -10.27
N ASN A 203 -11.27 -9.39 -11.05
CA ASN A 203 -11.05 -8.36 -12.07
C ASN A 203 -11.47 -8.82 -13.49
N GLN A 204 -11.88 -10.08 -13.70
CA GLN A 204 -12.24 -10.62 -15.03
C GLN A 204 -13.75 -10.73 -15.28
N THR A 205 -14.58 -10.44 -14.28
CA THR A 205 -16.04 -10.49 -14.41
C THR A 205 -16.57 -9.15 -14.91
N GLU A 206 -16.99 -9.11 -16.18
CA GLU A 206 -17.71 -7.96 -16.77
C GLU A 206 -18.92 -7.61 -15.88
N GLY A 207 -18.87 -6.45 -15.22
CA GLY A 207 -19.93 -5.95 -14.33
C GLY A 207 -19.56 -5.80 -12.85
N LEU A 208 -18.47 -6.44 -12.39
CA LEU A 208 -17.88 -6.17 -11.06
C LEU A 208 -16.90 -5.00 -11.19
N ASN A 209 -17.47 -3.79 -11.25
CA ASN A 209 -16.73 -2.53 -11.33
C ASN A 209 -15.59 -2.47 -10.31
N GLN A 210 -14.43 -2.01 -10.78
CA GLN A 210 -13.20 -1.69 -10.04
C GLN A 210 -13.43 -1.36 -8.55
N ILE A 211 -13.10 -2.29 -7.65
CA ILE A 211 -13.27 -2.10 -6.20
C ILE A 211 -12.61 -0.78 -5.77
N SER A 212 -13.41 0.17 -5.27
CA SER A 212 -12.93 1.45 -4.76
C SER A 212 -13.61 1.85 -3.45
N SER A 213 -12.92 2.65 -2.63
CA SER A 213 -13.53 3.17 -1.40
C SER A 213 -14.77 4.05 -1.68
N THR A 214 -14.82 4.74 -2.83
CA THR A 214 -15.98 5.54 -3.24
C THR A 214 -17.21 4.68 -3.48
N GLN A 215 -17.06 3.54 -4.16
CA GLN A 215 -18.16 2.59 -4.33
C GLN A 215 -18.67 2.06 -3.00
N ILE A 216 -17.78 1.70 -2.07
CA ILE A 216 -18.19 1.23 -0.74
C ILE A 216 -19.04 2.29 -0.03
N ARG A 217 -18.59 3.55 -0.02
CA ARG A 217 -19.37 4.66 0.59
C ARG A 217 -20.72 4.86 -0.09
N GLN A 218 -20.78 4.82 -1.42
CA GLN A 218 -22.03 4.94 -2.18
C GLN A 218 -22.99 3.78 -1.89
N MET A 219 -22.51 2.55 -1.91
CA MET A 219 -23.33 1.37 -1.61
C MET A 219 -23.86 1.41 -0.18
N MET A 220 -23.03 1.80 0.80
CA MET A 220 -23.49 1.98 2.18
C MET A 220 -24.56 3.07 2.32
N LYS A 221 -24.38 4.22 1.66
CA LYS A 221 -25.40 5.30 1.63
C LYS A 221 -26.72 4.84 1.02
N ASN A 222 -26.67 3.93 0.06
CA ASN A 222 -27.84 3.36 -0.62
C ASN A 222 -28.36 2.07 0.05
N GLU A 223 -27.86 1.70 1.24
CA GLU A 223 -28.23 0.47 1.96
C GLU A 223 -27.99 -0.83 1.16
N GLN A 224 -27.02 -0.80 0.24
CA GLN A 224 -26.63 -1.94 -0.59
C GLN A 224 -25.48 -2.74 0.06
N SER A 225 -25.49 -4.06 -0.14
CA SER A 225 -24.43 -4.93 0.39
C SER A 225 -23.09 -4.70 -0.32
N CYS A 226 -22.05 -4.40 0.44
CA CYS A 226 -20.67 -4.21 -0.03
C CYS A 226 -19.67 -5.17 0.63
N GLU A 227 -20.14 -6.28 1.20
CA GLU A 227 -19.31 -7.31 1.88
C GLU A 227 -18.27 -7.95 0.95
N HIS A 228 -18.54 -7.99 -0.35
CA HIS A 228 -17.61 -8.48 -1.36
C HIS A 228 -16.48 -7.49 -1.67
N LEU A 229 -16.64 -6.20 -1.35
CA LEU A 229 -15.65 -5.16 -1.65
C LEU A 229 -14.61 -4.99 -0.54
N THR A 230 -15.01 -5.18 0.71
CA THR A 230 -14.16 -4.99 1.89
C THR A 230 -14.33 -6.14 2.90
N TYR A 231 -13.88 -5.93 4.11
CA TYR A 231 -13.81 -6.91 5.20
C TYR A 231 -14.98 -6.71 6.16
N SER A 232 -15.51 -7.80 6.73
CA SER A 232 -16.66 -7.72 7.64
C SER A 232 -16.32 -6.91 8.89
N SER A 233 -15.09 -7.04 9.40
CA SER A 233 -14.56 -6.22 10.50
C SER A 233 -14.58 -4.72 10.19
N VAL A 234 -14.24 -4.32 8.97
CA VAL A 234 -14.28 -2.93 8.51
C VAL A 234 -15.71 -2.42 8.44
N LEU A 235 -16.63 -3.19 7.87
CA LEU A 235 -18.05 -2.81 7.80
C LEU A 235 -18.69 -2.67 9.18
N ASN A 236 -18.39 -3.61 10.07
CA ASN A 236 -18.87 -3.56 11.45
C ASN A 236 -18.32 -2.33 12.18
N TYR A 237 -17.05 -1.98 11.96
CA TYR A 237 -16.45 -0.78 12.53
C TYR A 237 -17.09 0.50 11.98
N LEU A 238 -17.36 0.57 10.67
CA LEU A 238 -18.03 1.71 10.05
C LEU A 238 -19.42 1.96 10.66
N LYS A 239 -20.20 0.90 10.89
CA LYS A 239 -21.52 0.99 11.55
C LYS A 239 -21.45 1.56 12.98
N ILE A 240 -20.31 1.43 13.67
CA ILE A 240 -20.12 1.95 15.03
C ILE A 240 -19.81 3.45 15.01
N ILE A 241 -19.09 3.93 13.97
CA ILE A 241 -18.58 5.30 13.90
C ILE A 241 -19.48 6.24 13.07
N SER A 242 -20.34 5.67 12.23
CA SER A 242 -21.44 6.39 11.60
C SER A 242 -22.49 6.71 12.67
N ILE A 243 -22.54 7.98 13.10
CA ILE A 243 -23.61 8.56 13.93
C ILE A 243 -24.93 8.55 13.14
#